data_AF-A0A9Y3VYN0-F1
#
_entry.id   AF-A0A9Y3VYN0-F1
#
_cell.length_a   1.000
_cell.length_b   1.000
_cell.length_c   1.000
_cell.angle_alpha   90.00
_cell.angle_beta   90.00
_cell.angle_gamma   90.00
#
_symmetry.space_group_name_H-M   'P 1'
#
loop_
_entity.id
_entity.type
_entity.pdbx_description
1 polymer ?
#
loop_
_entity_poly.entity_id
_entity_poly.type
_entity_poly.pdbx_seq_one_letter_code
_entity_poly.pdbx_strand_id
1 'polypeptide(L)'
;MGTFMNQPNSLYNCFPCTACDTGHGLFVKQNCTATTDTVCDILNGYYCKGLTDSNRCSLTEKHSQCAAGQRIKEPGTSRSDTVCEDCQPGFFSKDGVSCTAWKVCSNTQIKVRGSSTSDVVCGRTSSQHYF
;
A
#
# COMPACT_ATOMS: atom_id res chain seq x y z
N MET A 1 13.29 -12.35 -25.38
CA MET A 1 11.89 -12.85 -25.29
C MET A 1 11.81 -14.15 -26.07
N GLY A 2 11.15 -15.18 -25.54
CA GLY A 2 11.09 -16.52 -26.13
C GLY A 2 9.69 -16.90 -26.60
N THR A 3 9.51 -18.16 -26.96
CA THR A 3 8.21 -18.75 -27.32
C THR A 3 8.02 -20.10 -26.62
N PHE A 4 6.77 -20.52 -26.39
CA PHE A 4 6.43 -21.80 -25.76
C PHE A 4 5.32 -22.54 -26.52
N MET A 5 5.24 -23.86 -26.32
CA MET A 5 4.16 -24.72 -26.82
C MET A 5 3.74 -25.68 -25.70
N ASN A 6 2.61 -25.39 -25.07
CA ASN A 6 2.14 -26.13 -23.89
C ASN A 6 1.59 -27.53 -24.20
N GLN A 7 1.22 -27.79 -25.45
CA GLN A 7 0.65 -29.06 -25.90
C GLN A 7 1.09 -29.37 -27.34
N PRO A 8 1.26 -30.65 -27.71
CA PRO A 8 1.46 -31.04 -29.11
C PRO A 8 0.26 -30.59 -29.96
N ASN A 9 0.53 -29.87 -31.04
CA ASN A 9 -0.48 -29.37 -31.96
C ASN A 9 0.15 -29.15 -33.34
N SER A 10 -0.68 -28.79 -34.33
CA SER A 10 -0.24 -28.60 -35.71
C SER A 10 0.12 -27.14 -36.05
N LEU A 11 0.41 -26.31 -35.06
CA LEU A 11 0.84 -24.92 -35.30
C LEU A 11 2.29 -24.91 -35.80
N TYR A 12 2.54 -24.11 -36.83
CA TYR A 12 3.88 -23.88 -37.36
C TYR A 12 4.74 -22.97 -36.48
N ASN A 13 4.11 -22.16 -35.63
CA ASN A 13 4.78 -21.21 -34.74
C ASN A 13 4.37 -21.48 -33.29
N CYS A 14 5.34 -21.34 -32.38
CA CYS A 14 5.09 -21.38 -30.94
C CYS A 14 4.42 -20.08 -30.46
N PHE A 15 3.74 -20.13 -29.31
CA PHE A 15 3.12 -18.95 -28.71
C PHE A 15 4.20 -18.04 -28.11
N PRO A 16 4.10 -16.71 -28.25
CA PRO A 16 5.03 -15.79 -27.59
C PRO A 16 4.88 -15.88 -26.07
N CYS A 17 5.99 -15.86 -25.35
CA CYS A 17 5.95 -15.81 -23.90
C CYS A 17 5.34 -14.48 -23.42
N THR A 18 4.50 -14.54 -22.38
CA THR A 18 3.96 -13.37 -21.71
C THR A 18 5.09 -12.52 -21.14
N ALA A 19 5.03 -11.20 -21.35
CA ALA A 19 5.93 -10.25 -20.71
C ALA A 19 5.30 -9.75 -19.40
N CYS A 20 6.07 -9.77 -18.31
CA CYS A 20 5.67 -9.16 -17.05
C CYS A 20 6.25 -7.74 -16.98
N ASP A 21 5.40 -6.74 -17.13
CA ASP A 21 5.82 -5.35 -17.13
C ASP A 21 5.92 -4.80 -15.71
N THR A 22 7.15 -4.51 -15.28
CA THR A 22 7.44 -3.91 -13.98
C THR A 22 6.88 -2.51 -13.85
N GLY A 23 6.75 -1.76 -14.95
CA GLY A 23 6.10 -0.45 -14.98
C GLY A 23 4.60 -0.54 -14.67
N HIS A 24 4.00 -1.70 -14.93
CA HIS A 24 2.62 -2.03 -14.58
C HIS A 24 2.52 -2.94 -13.36
N GLY A 25 3.49 -2.88 -12.42
CA GLY A 25 3.41 -3.56 -11.13
C GLY A 25 3.45 -5.09 -11.20
N LEU A 26 3.98 -5.67 -12.28
CA LEU A 26 4.14 -7.11 -12.44
C LEU A 26 5.63 -7.50 -12.43
N PHE A 27 5.95 -8.68 -11.91
CA PHE A 27 7.29 -9.25 -12.01
C PHE A 27 7.24 -10.71 -12.45
N VAL A 28 8.34 -11.20 -13.01
CA VAL A 28 8.47 -12.60 -13.44
C VAL A 28 8.66 -13.48 -12.20
N LYS A 29 7.65 -14.28 -11.87
CA LYS A 29 7.74 -15.31 -10.82
C LYS A 29 8.37 -16.59 -11.36
N GLN A 30 8.00 -16.97 -12.58
CA GLN A 30 8.54 -18.12 -13.28
C GLN A 30 8.86 -17.73 -14.72
N ASN A 31 10.09 -18.02 -15.14
CA ASN A 31 10.53 -17.79 -16.51
C ASN A 31 9.82 -18.73 -17.49
N CYS A 32 9.62 -18.23 -18.71
CA CYS A 32 9.15 -19.03 -19.82
C CYS A 32 10.11 -20.16 -20.17
N THR A 33 9.58 -21.30 -20.59
CA THR A 33 10.34 -22.44 -21.12
C THR A 33 9.77 -22.85 -22.48
N ALA A 34 10.36 -23.86 -23.12
CA ALA A 34 9.85 -24.37 -24.39
C ALA A 34 8.41 -24.90 -24.30
N THR A 35 7.94 -25.32 -23.10
CA THR A 35 6.61 -25.91 -22.90
C THR A 35 5.73 -25.16 -21.91
N THR A 36 6.23 -24.09 -21.27
CA THR A 36 5.46 -23.32 -20.29
C THR A 36 5.61 -21.84 -20.52
N ASP A 37 4.50 -21.10 -20.46
CA ASP A 37 4.50 -19.65 -20.50
C ASP A 37 5.22 -19.03 -19.28
N THR A 38 5.58 -17.76 -19.38
CA THR A 38 5.97 -16.94 -18.23
C THR A 38 4.80 -16.85 -17.24
N VAL A 39 5.07 -17.00 -15.96
CA VAL A 39 4.11 -16.70 -14.88
C VAL A 39 4.48 -15.36 -14.25
N CYS A 40 3.55 -14.40 -14.34
CA CYS A 40 3.68 -13.10 -13.70
C CYS A 40 3.02 -13.10 -12.32
N ASP A 41 3.64 -12.40 -11.39
CA ASP A 41 3.08 -12.11 -10.06
C ASP A 41 3.14 -10.60 -9.79
N ILE A 42 2.50 -10.15 -8.73
CA ILE A 42 2.26 -8.73 -8.46
C ILE A 42 3.35 -8.18 -7.54
N LEU A 43 3.94 -7.06 -7.93
CA LEU A 43 4.98 -6.38 -7.17
C LEU A 43 4.42 -5.90 -5.81
N ASN A 44 5.27 -5.92 -4.77
CA ASN A 44 4.89 -5.38 -3.47
C ASN A 44 4.46 -3.91 -3.58
N GLY A 45 3.39 -3.56 -2.86
CA GLY A 45 2.77 -2.24 -2.95
C GLY A 45 1.78 -2.09 -4.11
N TYR A 46 1.42 -3.17 -4.80
CA TYR A 46 0.38 -3.21 -5.82
C TYR A 46 -0.65 -4.30 -5.51
N TYR A 47 -1.86 -4.15 -6.02
CA TYR A 47 -2.91 -5.16 -5.99
C TYR A 47 -3.52 -5.38 -7.37
N CYS A 48 -4.15 -6.53 -7.56
CA CYS A 48 -4.85 -6.84 -8.79
C CYS A 48 -6.22 -6.16 -8.83
N LYS A 49 -6.45 -5.33 -9.85
CA LYS A 49 -7.75 -4.69 -10.10
C LYS A 49 -8.57 -5.42 -11.16
N GLY A 50 -7.90 -6.03 -12.13
CA GLY A 50 -8.54 -6.77 -13.23
C GLY A 50 -7.93 -8.15 -13.40
N LEU A 51 -8.79 -9.15 -13.61
CA LEU A 51 -8.38 -10.52 -13.94
C LEU A 51 -8.63 -10.77 -15.43
N THR A 52 -7.79 -11.61 -16.05
CA THR A 52 -8.08 -12.25 -17.34
C THR A 52 -9.01 -13.45 -17.13
N ASP A 53 -9.56 -13.98 -18.22
CA ASP A 53 -10.36 -15.22 -18.23
C ASP A 53 -9.61 -16.43 -17.66
N SER A 54 -8.26 -16.40 -17.69
CA SER A 54 -7.40 -17.42 -17.10
C SER A 54 -7.05 -17.16 -15.62
N ASN A 55 -7.78 -16.27 -14.95
CA ASN A 55 -7.56 -15.86 -13.55
C ASN A 55 -6.14 -15.28 -13.30
N ARG A 56 -5.52 -14.70 -14.34
CA ARG A 56 -4.24 -13.98 -14.23
C ARG A 56 -4.51 -12.51 -14.05
N CYS A 57 -3.63 -11.79 -13.35
CA CYS A 57 -3.82 -10.35 -13.22
C CYS A 57 -3.55 -9.65 -14.55
N SER A 58 -4.55 -8.94 -15.08
CA SER A 58 -4.46 -8.16 -16.31
C SER A 58 -4.11 -6.70 -16.05
N LEU A 59 -4.53 -6.18 -14.89
CA LEU A 59 -4.32 -4.80 -14.49
C LEU A 59 -3.98 -4.75 -13.00
N THR A 60 -2.83 -4.17 -12.68
CA THR A 60 -2.47 -3.85 -11.30
C THR A 60 -2.66 -2.37 -11.02
N GLU A 61 -2.86 -2.05 -9.76
CA GLU A 61 -2.87 -0.68 -9.26
C GLU A 61 -2.04 -0.60 -7.99
N LYS A 62 -1.39 0.54 -7.76
CA LYS A 62 -0.59 0.75 -6.56
C LYS A 62 -1.52 0.82 -5.35
N HIS A 63 -1.09 0.28 -4.21
CA HIS A 63 -1.82 0.41 -2.96
C HIS A 63 -1.99 1.89 -2.58
N SER A 64 -3.19 2.22 -2.14
CA SER A 64 -3.53 3.52 -1.56
C SER A 64 -2.68 3.81 -0.33
N GLN A 65 -2.25 5.05 -0.22
CA GLN A 65 -1.61 5.57 1.00
C GLN A 65 -2.67 6.26 1.84
N CYS A 66 -2.77 5.88 3.11
CA CYS A 66 -3.66 6.55 4.03
C CYS A 66 -3.17 7.97 4.32
N ALA A 67 -4.11 8.89 4.46
CA ALA A 67 -3.78 10.29 4.69
C ALA A 67 -3.38 10.53 6.16
N ALA A 68 -2.73 11.67 6.43
CA ALA A 68 -2.64 12.18 7.79
C ALA A 68 -4.05 12.29 8.39
N GLY A 69 -4.20 11.93 9.66
CA GLY A 69 -5.51 11.79 10.29
C GLY A 69 -6.13 10.42 10.18
N GLN A 70 -5.52 9.50 9.42
CA GLN A 70 -5.97 8.13 9.27
C GLN A 70 -4.90 7.14 9.75
N ARG A 71 -5.31 5.88 9.87
CA ARG A 71 -4.43 4.73 10.06
C ARG A 71 -4.69 3.69 8.99
N ILE A 72 -3.73 2.79 8.81
CA ILE A 72 -3.97 1.54 8.12
C ILE A 72 -4.86 0.68 9.02
N LYS A 73 -6.05 0.37 8.52
CA LYS A 73 -6.98 -0.59 9.14
C LYS A 73 -6.65 -2.01 8.71
N GLU A 74 -6.51 -2.20 7.41
CA GLU A 74 -6.12 -3.47 6.80
C GLU A 74 -5.02 -3.20 5.77
N PRO A 75 -3.88 -3.91 5.85
CA PRO A 75 -2.83 -3.75 4.86
C PRO A 75 -3.30 -4.25 3.48
N GLY A 76 -2.86 -3.58 2.42
CA GLY A 76 -3.09 -4.06 1.06
C GLY A 76 -2.47 -5.43 0.81
N THR A 77 -3.11 -6.22 -0.05
CA THR A 77 -2.64 -7.54 -0.50
C THR A 77 -2.46 -7.56 -2.02
N SER A 78 -2.03 -8.67 -2.59
CA SER A 78 -2.00 -8.83 -4.06
C SER A 78 -3.40 -8.85 -4.71
N ARG A 79 -4.48 -8.84 -3.92
CA ARG A 79 -5.88 -8.90 -4.37
C ARG A 79 -6.76 -7.77 -3.87
N SER A 80 -6.30 -7.01 -2.89
CA SER A 80 -7.07 -5.94 -2.26
C SER A 80 -6.20 -4.74 -1.99
N ASP A 81 -6.80 -3.55 -2.06
CA ASP A 81 -6.14 -2.32 -1.68
C ASP A 81 -6.00 -2.20 -0.15
N THR A 82 -5.18 -1.25 0.29
CA THR A 82 -5.07 -0.83 1.69
C THR A 82 -6.37 -0.17 2.13
N VAL A 83 -6.90 -0.59 3.27
CA VAL A 83 -8.08 0.04 3.87
C VAL A 83 -7.63 1.04 4.92
N CYS A 84 -8.08 2.28 4.77
CA CYS A 84 -7.79 3.37 5.70
C CYS A 84 -8.97 3.63 6.64
N GLU A 85 -8.67 4.05 7.87
CA GLU A 85 -9.68 4.43 8.86
C GLU A 85 -9.27 5.71 9.58
N ASP A 86 -10.21 6.61 9.83
CA ASP A 86 -9.96 7.86 10.54
C ASP A 86 -9.58 7.63 12.01
N CYS A 87 -8.66 8.45 12.51
CA CYS A 87 -8.32 8.44 13.93
C CYS A 87 -9.50 8.91 14.77
N GLN A 88 -9.80 8.13 15.81
CA GLN A 88 -10.84 8.48 16.78
C GLN A 88 -10.47 9.75 17.58
N PRO A 89 -11.46 10.47 18.12
CA PRO A 89 -11.20 11.62 18.98
C PRO A 89 -10.22 11.27 20.11
N GLY A 90 -9.21 12.11 20.33
CA GLY A 90 -8.14 11.84 21.28
C GLY A 90 -6.89 11.17 20.68
N PHE A 91 -6.88 10.89 19.37
CA PHE A 91 -5.75 10.33 18.65
C PHE A 91 -5.38 11.17 17.43
N PHE A 92 -4.14 11.04 16.98
CA PHE A 92 -3.63 11.66 15.76
C PHE A 92 -2.70 10.73 14.95
N SER A 93 -2.56 11.00 13.67
CA SER A 93 -1.62 10.33 12.77
C SER A 93 -1.03 11.33 11.79
N LYS A 94 0.30 11.40 11.70
CA LYS A 94 0.99 12.32 10.77
C LYS A 94 1.29 11.69 9.42
N ASP A 95 1.51 10.39 9.42
CA ASP A 95 2.00 9.62 8.27
C ASP A 95 0.94 8.69 7.66
N GLY A 96 -0.24 8.60 8.28
CA GLY A 96 -1.31 7.72 7.84
C GLY A 96 -1.14 6.26 8.26
N VAL A 97 -0.09 5.91 9.02
CA VAL A 97 0.20 4.52 9.35
C VAL A 97 -0.56 4.08 10.59
N SER A 98 -0.44 4.85 11.68
CA SER A 98 -1.02 4.49 12.97
C SER A 98 -1.53 5.71 13.74
N CYS A 99 -2.64 5.53 14.44
CA CYS A 99 -3.19 6.56 15.32
C CYS A 99 -2.52 6.48 16.69
N THR A 100 -1.86 7.56 17.07
CA THR A 100 -1.18 7.74 18.37
C THR A 100 -2.06 8.57 19.29
N ALA A 101 -2.16 8.21 20.57
CA ALA A 101 -2.93 8.97 21.54
C ALA A 101 -2.35 10.38 21.73
N TRP A 102 -3.21 11.37 21.94
CA TRP A 102 -2.78 12.73 22.26
C TRP A 102 -2.01 12.78 23.57
N LYS A 103 -1.02 13.66 23.62
CA LYS A 103 -0.28 13.97 24.83
C LYS A 103 -1.19 14.56 25.90
N VAL A 104 -1.04 14.06 27.12
CA VAL A 104 -1.72 14.61 28.31
C VAL A 104 -0.84 15.68 28.94
N CYS A 105 -1.28 16.93 28.94
CA CYS A 105 -0.58 18.01 29.66
C CYS A 105 -1.01 18.08 31.11
N SER A 106 -0.08 18.47 31.98
CA SER A 106 -0.35 18.74 33.40
C SER A 106 -1.34 19.90 33.58
N ASN A 107 -2.03 19.95 34.72
CA ASN A 107 -3.03 20.97 35.00
C ASN A 107 -2.49 22.41 35.01
N THR A 108 -1.17 22.57 35.15
CA THR A 108 -0.47 23.87 35.16
C THR A 108 0.03 24.32 33.79
N GLN A 109 -0.12 23.50 32.75
CA GLN A 109 0.38 23.78 31.41
C GLN A 109 -0.69 24.39 30.50
N ILE A 110 -0.27 25.30 29.62
CA ILE A 110 -1.13 25.82 28.55
C ILE A 110 -1.30 24.71 27.51
N LYS A 111 -2.54 24.38 27.19
CA LYS A 111 -2.89 23.31 26.22
C LYS A 111 -3.26 23.93 24.88
N VAL A 112 -2.48 23.66 23.84
CA VAL A 112 -2.90 23.91 22.45
C VAL A 112 -3.62 22.66 21.96
N ARG A 113 -4.84 22.85 21.43
CA ARG A 113 -5.71 21.76 21.00
C ARG A 113 -5.05 20.93 19.89
N GLY A 114 -5.04 19.61 20.08
CA GLY A 114 -4.65 18.65 19.04
C GLY A 114 -5.74 18.46 17.98
N SER A 115 -5.41 17.76 16.92
CA SER A 115 -6.32 17.38 15.84
C SER A 115 -6.10 15.91 15.46
N SER A 116 -6.82 15.40 14.47
CA SER A 116 -6.53 14.08 13.91
C SER A 116 -5.15 14.02 13.24
N THR A 117 -4.57 15.14 12.82
CA THR A 117 -3.27 15.18 12.13
C THR A 117 -2.13 15.66 13.01
N SER A 118 -2.40 16.18 14.20
CA SER A 118 -1.41 16.80 15.08
C SER A 118 -1.66 16.52 16.55
N ASP A 119 -0.58 16.27 17.29
CA ASP A 119 -0.63 16.09 18.74
C ASP A 119 -1.01 17.38 19.49
N VAL A 120 -1.45 17.22 20.73
CA VAL A 120 -1.60 18.31 21.71
C VAL A 120 -0.22 18.86 22.07
N VAL A 121 -0.09 20.18 22.03
CA VAL A 121 1.15 20.87 22.46
C VAL A 121 0.96 21.43 23.87
N CYS A 122 1.86 21.06 24.77
CA CYS A 122 1.88 21.53 26.15
C CYS A 122 2.93 22.65 26.32
N GLY A 123 2.48 23.86 26.58
CA GLY A 123 3.34 25.00 26.90
C GLY A 123 3.58 25.15 28.41
N ARG A 124 4.77 25.61 28.81
CA ARG A 124 4.99 26.12 30.16
C ARG A 124 4.39 27.52 30.26
N THR A 125 3.71 27.84 31.35
CA THR A 125 3.54 29.23 31.75
C THR A 125 4.93 29.78 32.02
N SER A 126 5.34 30.87 31.35
CA SER A 126 6.48 31.63 31.86
C SER A 126 6.02 32.23 33.17
N SER A 127 6.36 31.61 34.29
CA SER A 127 6.45 32.35 35.54
C SER A 127 7.45 33.47 35.27
N GLN A 128 6.93 34.69 35.10
CA GLN A 128 7.75 35.89 35.11
C GLN A 128 8.54 35.88 36.42
N HIS A 129 9.78 35.42 36.39
CA HIS A 129 10.76 35.73 37.40
C HIS A 129 11.24 37.16 37.12
N TYR A 130 10.48 38.14 37.61
CA TYR A 130 11.03 39.46 37.91
C TYR A 130 11.57 39.38 39.34
N PHE A 131 12.90 39.38 39.46
CA PHE A 131 13.61 39.77 40.68
C PHE A 131 14.06 41.23 40.50
#